data_AF-A0A7V9CB56-F1
#
_entry.id   AF-A0A7V9CB56-F1
#
_cell.length_a   1.000
_cell.length_b   1.000
_cell.length_c   1.000
_cell.angle_alpha   90.00
_cell.angle_beta   90.00
_cell.angle_gamma   90.00
#
_symmetry.space_group_name_H-M   'P 1'
#
loop_
_entity.id
_entity.type
_entity.pdbx_description
1 polymer ?
#
loop_
_entity_poly.entity_id
_entity_poly.type
_entity_poly.pdbx_seq_one_letter_code
_entity_poly.pdbx_strand_id
1 'polypeptide(L)'
;MTVFRRSRIRSLLLAVAATGACFAALPAAALAVDPGRWQQTGQTTMPLYYYQGVTSDPASNFFFNGIYFGLYRTDSQLNETGRNDDVIPATVTAAENYNHIGDISWDAAEGGRILLPLECYYPPAGNTCKTGSIGVADPGTLRWRYYVRLDPGEIPKVMWNEVSPDGQLIWTSSGNDLLAY
;
A
#
# COMPACT_ATOMS: atom_id res chain seq x y z
N MET A 1 12.08 -38.63 -64.41
CA MET A 1 12.58 -37.25 -64.27
C MET A 1 11.93 -36.59 -63.06
N THR A 2 12.72 -35.82 -62.35
CA THR A 2 12.64 -35.46 -60.92
C THR A 2 11.79 -34.22 -60.67
N VAL A 3 10.71 -34.29 -59.89
CA VAL A 3 10.04 -33.08 -59.34
C VAL A 3 9.45 -33.39 -57.96
N PHE A 4 10.22 -33.27 -56.87
CA PHE A 4 9.70 -33.07 -55.51
C PHE A 4 10.85 -32.66 -54.58
N ARG A 5 11.33 -31.41 -54.69
CA ARG A 5 12.38 -30.91 -53.74
C ARG A 5 12.46 -29.40 -53.53
N ARG A 6 11.42 -28.62 -53.90
CA ARG A 6 11.46 -27.15 -53.77
C ARG A 6 10.54 -26.53 -52.71
N SER A 7 9.50 -27.24 -52.20
CA SER A 7 8.55 -26.60 -51.27
C SER A 7 8.99 -26.60 -49.79
N ARG A 8 9.75 -27.61 -49.33
CA ARG A 8 10.14 -27.72 -47.90
C ARG A 8 11.18 -26.69 -47.44
N ILE A 9 11.98 -26.13 -48.36
CA ILE A 9 13.04 -25.17 -48.03
C ILE A 9 12.46 -23.77 -47.77
N ARG A 10 11.37 -23.39 -48.45
CA ARG A 10 10.71 -22.09 -48.25
C ARG A 10 9.97 -22.00 -46.91
N SER A 11 9.37 -23.10 -46.46
CA SER A 11 8.67 -23.15 -45.16
C SER A 11 9.62 -23.09 -43.96
N LEU A 12 10.85 -23.62 -44.09
CA LEU A 12 11.86 -23.54 -43.03
C LEU A 12 12.45 -22.12 -42.88
N LEU A 13 12.66 -21.42 -44.00
CA LEU A 13 13.21 -20.05 -44.00
C LEU A 13 12.21 -19.02 -43.42
N LEU A 14 10.91 -19.20 -43.64
CA LEU A 14 9.87 -18.36 -43.04
C LEU A 14 9.72 -18.60 -41.53
N ALA A 15 9.87 -19.84 -41.06
CA ALA A 15 9.82 -20.16 -39.63
C ALA A 15 11.02 -19.56 -38.86
N VAL A 16 12.23 -19.60 -39.42
CA VAL A 16 13.43 -19.01 -38.79
C VAL A 16 13.37 -17.48 -38.75
N ALA A 17 12.82 -16.84 -39.80
CA ALA A 17 12.63 -15.39 -39.81
C ALA A 17 11.58 -14.92 -38.78
N ALA A 18 10.51 -15.69 -38.58
CA ALA A 18 9.47 -15.38 -37.59
C ALA A 18 10.00 -15.52 -36.14
N THR A 19 10.83 -16.54 -35.85
CA THR A 19 11.42 -16.69 -34.52
C THR A 19 12.46 -15.60 -34.22
N GLY A 20 13.23 -15.18 -35.22
CA GLY A 20 14.20 -14.08 -35.08
C GLY A 20 13.56 -12.71 -34.82
N ALA A 21 12.41 -12.43 -35.43
CA ALA A 21 11.66 -11.19 -35.21
C ALA A 21 11.05 -11.10 -33.80
N CYS A 22 10.66 -12.23 -33.18
CA CYS A 22 10.11 -12.24 -31.82
C CYS A 22 11.13 -11.88 -30.73
N PHE A 23 12.44 -12.13 -30.93
CA PHE A 23 13.46 -11.73 -29.96
C PHE A 23 13.89 -10.25 -30.09
N ALA A 24 13.71 -9.64 -31.27
CA ALA A 24 14.02 -8.23 -31.50
C ALA A 24 12.94 -7.26 -30.96
N ALA A 25 11.75 -7.78 -30.61
CA ALA A 25 10.64 -7.01 -30.06
C ALA A 25 10.49 -7.12 -28.54
N LEU A 26 11.46 -7.75 -27.84
CA LEU A 26 11.45 -7.74 -26.39
C LEU A 26 11.75 -6.30 -25.93
N PRO A 27 10.84 -5.65 -25.18
CA PRO A 27 11.15 -4.36 -24.59
C PRO A 27 12.40 -4.53 -23.73
N ALA A 28 13.36 -3.62 -23.86
CA ALA A 28 14.48 -3.57 -22.94
C ALA A 28 13.92 -3.58 -21.52
N ALA A 29 14.44 -4.45 -20.65
CA ALA A 29 14.09 -4.43 -19.25
C ALA A 29 14.26 -2.98 -18.77
N ALA A 30 13.19 -2.39 -18.25
CA ALA A 30 13.27 -1.07 -17.66
C ALA A 30 14.17 -1.20 -16.43
N LEU A 31 15.46 -0.91 -16.61
CA LEU A 31 16.38 -0.70 -15.51
C LEU A 31 15.97 0.63 -14.91
N ALA A 32 15.07 0.58 -13.93
CA ALA A 32 14.72 1.71 -13.08
C ALA A 32 15.91 2.03 -12.16
N VAL A 33 17.06 2.36 -12.75
CA VAL A 33 18.18 2.99 -12.06
C VAL A 33 17.80 4.44 -11.91
N ASP A 34 17.81 4.96 -10.68
CA ASP A 34 17.59 6.38 -10.43
C ASP A 34 18.52 7.19 -11.35
N PRO A 35 17.98 8.03 -12.25
CA PRO A 35 18.79 8.83 -13.16
C PRO A 35 19.60 9.94 -12.47
N GLY A 36 19.79 9.86 -11.14
CA GLY A 36 20.44 10.88 -10.32
C GLY A 36 19.59 12.15 -10.23
N ARG A 37 18.26 12.03 -10.39
CA ARG A 37 17.34 13.17 -10.27
C ARG A 37 16.99 13.46 -8.81
N TRP A 38 17.07 12.45 -7.96
CA TRP A 38 16.78 12.57 -6.55
C TRP A 38 18.08 12.81 -5.78
N GLN A 39 18.08 13.85 -4.94
CA GLN A 39 19.15 14.10 -3.99
C GLN A 39 18.61 13.83 -2.59
N GLN A 40 19.23 12.89 -1.87
CA GLN A 40 18.93 12.70 -0.45
C GLN A 40 19.36 13.96 0.31
N THR A 41 18.39 14.68 0.87
CA THR A 41 18.62 15.92 1.62
C THR A 41 18.79 15.67 3.12
N GLY A 42 18.40 14.49 3.60
CA GLY A 42 18.52 14.09 5.00
C GLY A 42 18.17 12.62 5.20
N GLN A 43 18.52 12.10 6.37
CA GLN A 43 18.14 10.78 6.83
C GLN A 43 18.13 10.77 8.35
N THR A 44 17.14 10.12 8.93
CA THR A 44 17.07 9.88 10.38
C THR A 44 16.79 8.41 10.63
N THR A 45 17.48 7.85 11.62
CA THR A 45 17.22 6.48 12.07
C THR A 45 16.12 6.50 13.11
N MET A 46 15.08 5.72 12.88
CA MET A 46 13.93 5.59 13.77
C MET A 46 13.90 4.20 14.41
N PRO A 47 13.27 4.05 15.60
CA PRO A 47 13.05 2.75 16.20
C PRO A 47 12.24 1.82 15.29
N LEU A 48 12.58 0.53 15.28
CA LEU A 48 11.94 -0.47 14.40
C LEU A 48 10.44 -0.63 14.67
N TYR A 49 9.95 -0.28 15.86
CA TYR A 49 8.52 -0.37 16.16
C TYR A 49 7.66 0.66 15.41
N TYR A 50 8.27 1.65 14.74
CA TYR A 50 7.61 2.53 13.75
C TYR A 50 7.72 1.95 12.34
N TYR A 51 7.18 0.75 12.14
CA TYR A 51 7.64 -0.10 11.05
C TYR A 51 7.00 0.19 9.68
N GLN A 52 5.67 0.29 9.61
CA GLN A 52 4.97 0.05 8.35
C GLN A 52 4.56 1.30 7.58
N GLY A 53 4.30 2.40 8.26
CA GLY A 53 3.63 3.55 7.68
C GLY A 53 3.81 4.80 8.50
N VAL A 54 3.82 5.94 7.80
CA VAL A 54 4.03 7.26 8.38
C VAL A 54 3.15 8.27 7.68
N THR A 55 2.53 9.15 8.48
CA THR A 55 1.85 10.34 7.96
C THR A 55 2.17 11.54 8.83
N SER A 56 1.76 12.73 8.42
CA SER A 56 1.98 13.96 9.18
C SER A 56 0.80 14.91 9.10
N ASP A 57 0.58 15.67 10.17
CA ASP A 57 -0.36 16.79 10.15
C ASP A 57 0.32 18.10 9.69
N PRO A 58 -0.45 19.18 9.44
CA PRO A 58 0.11 20.48 9.06
C PRO A 58 1.00 21.13 10.13
N ALA A 59 0.93 20.68 11.39
CA ALA A 59 1.80 21.14 12.47
C ALA A 59 3.14 20.37 12.52
N SER A 60 3.38 19.48 11.54
CA SER A 60 4.56 18.62 11.48
C SER A 60 4.69 17.67 12.68
N ASN A 61 3.56 17.26 13.26
CA ASN A 61 3.55 16.03 14.06
C ASN A 61 3.56 14.85 13.09
N PHE A 62 4.43 13.88 13.35
CA PHE A 62 4.47 12.64 12.59
C PHE A 62 3.73 11.55 13.36
N PHE A 63 3.00 10.72 12.62
CA PHE A 63 2.29 9.57 13.14
C PHE A 63 2.85 8.32 12.49
N PHE A 64 3.07 7.28 13.28
CA PHE A 64 3.62 6.01 12.82
C PHE A 64 2.70 4.88 13.26
N ASN A 65 2.46 3.91 12.38
CA ASN A 65 1.86 2.65 12.80
C ASN A 65 2.94 1.65 13.26
N GLY A 66 2.50 0.68 14.06
CA GLY A 66 3.34 -0.37 14.60
C GLY A 66 3.66 -1.48 13.60
N ILE A 67 4.40 -2.48 14.09
CA ILE A 67 4.60 -3.74 13.34
C ILE A 67 3.25 -4.42 13.05
N TYR A 68 2.31 -4.35 14.01
CA TYR A 68 0.98 -4.93 13.89
C TYR A 68 -0.10 -3.85 13.97
N PHE A 69 -0.37 -3.29 15.16
CA PHE A 69 -1.52 -2.42 15.40
C PHE A 69 -1.22 -1.30 16.42
N GLY A 70 0.06 -0.98 16.61
CA GLY A 70 0.46 0.18 17.41
C GLY A 70 0.22 1.49 16.64
N LEU A 71 0.03 2.59 17.36
CA LEU A 71 -0.04 3.94 16.83
C LEU A 71 0.79 4.87 17.71
N TYR A 72 1.69 5.63 17.09
CA TYR A 72 2.66 6.46 17.77
C TYR A 72 2.68 7.85 17.18
N ARG A 73 3.04 8.84 17.98
CA ARG A 73 3.19 10.24 17.54
C ARG A 73 4.52 10.79 17.97
N THR A 74 5.18 11.51 17.06
CA THR A 74 6.33 12.35 17.38
C THR A 74 6.05 13.80 17.04
N ASP A 75 6.82 14.72 17.64
CA ASP A 75 6.89 16.10 17.16
C ASP A 75 7.76 16.21 15.89
N SER A 76 7.95 17.45 15.41
CA SER A 76 8.76 17.76 14.22
C SER A 76 10.25 17.48 14.38
N GLN A 77 10.72 17.23 15.61
CA GLN A 77 12.09 16.85 15.94
C GLN A 77 12.21 15.34 16.17
N LEU A 78 11.14 14.59 15.90
CA LEU A 78 11.06 13.14 16.05
C LEU A 78 11.15 12.66 17.51
N ASN A 79 10.83 13.52 18.48
CA ASN A 79 10.65 13.11 19.87
C ASN A 79 9.26 12.47 20.03
N GLU A 80 9.17 11.26 20.60
CA GLU A 80 7.88 10.62 20.88
C GLU A 80 7.06 11.45 21.89
N THR A 81 5.85 11.83 21.49
CA THR A 81 4.90 12.62 22.29
C THR A 81 3.58 11.89 22.57
N GLY A 82 3.43 10.67 22.04
CA GLY A 82 2.25 9.85 22.26
C GLY A 82 2.46 8.42 21.77
N ARG A 83 1.85 7.48 22.48
CA ARG A 83 1.92 6.05 22.19
C ARG A 83 0.61 5.36 22.54
N ASN A 84 0.19 4.45 21.66
CA ASN A 84 -0.82 3.46 21.91
C ASN A 84 -0.38 2.14 21.26
N ASP A 85 0.05 1.17 22.06
CA ASP A 85 0.56 -0.11 21.52
C ASP A 85 -0.55 -1.04 20.99
N ASP A 86 -1.82 -0.75 21.33
CA ASP A 86 -2.99 -1.53 20.90
C ASP A 86 -4.17 -0.60 20.55
N VAL A 87 -4.17 -0.09 19.31
CA VAL A 87 -5.19 0.88 18.88
C VAL A 87 -6.48 0.21 18.40
N ILE A 88 -6.44 -1.07 17.99
CA ILE A 88 -7.65 -1.77 17.54
C ILE A 88 -8.38 -2.29 18.79
N PRO A 89 -9.63 -1.87 19.06
CA PRO A 89 -10.36 -2.38 20.22
C PRO A 89 -10.52 -3.90 20.14
N ALA A 90 -10.32 -4.59 21.27
CA ALA A 90 -10.45 -6.05 21.33
C ALA A 90 -11.82 -6.57 20.84
N THR A 91 -12.89 -5.78 21.00
CA THR A 91 -14.22 -6.12 20.48
C THR A 91 -14.29 -6.08 18.94
N VAL A 92 -13.56 -5.16 18.30
CA VAL A 92 -13.44 -5.09 16.84
C VAL A 92 -12.61 -6.26 16.34
N THR A 93 -11.47 -6.57 16.98
CA THR A 93 -10.69 -7.78 16.66
C THR A 93 -11.52 -9.05 16.82
N ALA A 94 -12.31 -9.18 17.89
CA ALA A 94 -13.13 -10.38 18.10
C ALA A 94 -14.25 -10.53 17.05
N ALA A 95 -14.81 -9.42 16.55
CA ALA A 95 -15.89 -9.44 15.57
C ALA A 95 -15.38 -9.64 14.13
N GLU A 96 -14.30 -8.94 13.78
CA GLU A 96 -13.84 -8.81 12.40
C GLU A 96 -12.50 -9.53 12.14
N ASN A 97 -11.79 -9.97 13.18
CA ASN A 97 -10.46 -10.58 13.17
C ASN A 97 -9.31 -9.66 12.72
N TYR A 98 -9.52 -8.34 12.65
CA TYR A 98 -8.43 -7.40 12.36
C TYR A 98 -7.32 -7.52 13.40
N ASN A 99 -6.10 -7.73 12.90
CA ASN A 99 -4.90 -7.93 13.71
C ASN A 99 -3.70 -7.12 13.18
N HIS A 100 -3.94 -6.22 12.23
CA HIS A 100 -2.90 -5.49 11.55
C HIS A 100 -3.44 -4.16 10.98
N ILE A 101 -2.58 -3.15 10.96
CA ILE A 101 -2.83 -1.82 10.40
C ILE A 101 -1.85 -1.58 9.27
N GLY A 102 -2.37 -1.24 8.10
CA GLY A 102 -1.60 -0.86 6.91
C GLY A 102 -1.08 0.58 6.96
N ASP A 103 -0.58 1.08 5.84
CA ASP A 103 0.02 2.43 5.75
C ASP A 103 -1.02 3.53 5.97
N ILE A 104 -0.77 4.37 6.97
CA ILE A 104 -1.76 5.29 7.54
C ILE A 104 -1.75 6.65 6.82
N SER A 105 -2.86 7.38 6.91
CA SER A 105 -2.95 8.74 6.39
C SER A 105 -3.62 9.69 7.37
N TRP A 106 -3.33 10.98 7.26
CA TRP A 106 -3.94 12.04 8.04
C TRP A 106 -5.02 12.73 7.22
N ASP A 107 -6.14 13.04 7.85
CA ASP A 107 -7.24 13.77 7.25
C ASP A 107 -7.59 15.00 8.10
N ALA A 108 -7.79 16.15 7.45
CA ALA A 108 -8.18 17.41 8.07
C ALA A 108 -9.64 17.40 8.56
N ALA A 109 -10.48 16.50 8.04
CA ALA A 109 -11.86 16.38 8.45
C ALA A 109 -12.00 16.18 9.96
N GLU A 110 -13.13 16.61 10.52
CA GLU A 110 -13.45 16.47 11.95
C GLU A 110 -12.40 17.11 12.89
N GLY A 111 -11.66 18.12 12.42
CA GLY A 111 -10.59 18.76 13.19
C GLY A 111 -9.31 17.93 13.29
N GLY A 112 -9.14 16.96 12.39
CA GLY A 112 -8.00 16.05 12.36
C GLY A 112 -8.39 14.63 12.78
N ARG A 113 -8.01 13.67 11.94
CA ARG A 113 -8.12 12.23 12.23
C ARG A 113 -7.01 11.45 11.56
N ILE A 114 -6.61 10.34 12.18
CA ILE A 114 -5.71 9.35 11.57
C ILE A 114 -6.56 8.22 11.01
N LEU A 115 -6.37 7.94 9.73
CA LEU A 115 -7.02 6.85 9.01
C LEU A 115 -6.13 5.60 9.09
N LEU A 116 -6.73 4.49 9.50
CA LEU A 116 -6.06 3.23 9.82
C LEU A 116 -6.58 2.13 8.88
N PRO A 117 -5.90 1.79 7.79
CA PRO A 117 -6.27 0.61 7.00
C PRO A 117 -6.26 -0.63 7.89
N LEU A 118 -7.38 -1.34 7.98
CA LEU A 118 -7.49 -2.52 8.83
C LEU A 118 -7.34 -3.79 8.00
N GLU A 119 -6.43 -4.65 8.46
CA GLU A 119 -6.08 -5.89 7.80
C GLU A 119 -6.17 -7.09 8.75
N CYS A 120 -6.27 -8.26 8.14
CA CYS A 120 -6.07 -9.54 8.81
C CYS A 120 -4.87 -10.23 8.20
N TYR A 121 -3.71 -9.97 8.76
CA TYR A 121 -2.42 -10.41 8.26
C TYR A 121 -1.98 -11.70 8.96
N TYR A 122 -1.98 -12.80 8.20
CA TYR A 122 -1.45 -14.09 8.63
C TYR A 122 -0.50 -14.64 7.57
N PRO A 123 0.82 -14.38 7.66
CA PRO A 123 1.79 -14.92 6.72
C PRO A 123 1.74 -16.46 6.67
N PRO A 124 1.80 -17.09 5.48
CA PRO A 124 1.89 -16.49 4.13
C PRO A 124 0.53 -16.21 3.47
N ALA A 125 -0.60 -16.44 4.15
CA ALA A 125 -1.94 -16.47 3.57
C ALA A 125 -2.52 -15.08 3.16
N GLY A 126 -1.88 -13.97 3.53
CA GLY A 126 -2.37 -12.63 3.19
C GLY A 126 -3.63 -12.24 3.99
N ASN A 127 -4.55 -11.46 3.38
CA ASN A 127 -5.79 -11.01 4.04
C ASN A 127 -6.77 -12.16 4.27
N THR A 128 -6.89 -12.65 5.50
CA THR A 128 -7.80 -13.76 5.82
C THR A 128 -9.25 -13.34 6.04
N CYS A 129 -9.52 -12.05 6.26
CA CYS A 129 -10.86 -11.56 6.57
C CYS A 129 -11.73 -11.26 5.36
N LYS A 130 -11.13 -11.20 4.15
CA LYS A 130 -11.84 -10.97 2.88
C LYS A 130 -12.71 -9.70 2.88
N THR A 131 -12.29 -8.69 3.63
CA THR A 131 -12.92 -7.37 3.70
C THR A 131 -11.85 -6.32 3.91
N GLY A 132 -12.12 -5.11 3.41
CA GLY A 132 -11.38 -3.90 3.75
C GLY A 132 -12.14 -3.03 4.74
N SER A 133 -11.43 -2.35 5.63
CA SER A 133 -12.02 -1.34 6.52
C SER A 133 -11.01 -0.22 6.78
N ILE A 134 -11.52 0.96 7.11
CA ILE A 134 -10.72 2.10 7.60
C ILE A 134 -11.14 2.38 9.05
N GLY A 135 -10.23 2.14 9.99
CA GLY A 135 -10.33 2.63 11.35
C GLY A 135 -10.02 4.13 11.42
N VAL A 136 -10.55 4.81 12.42
CA VAL A 136 -10.33 6.23 12.65
C VAL A 136 -9.85 6.43 14.07
N ALA A 137 -8.71 7.11 14.24
CA ALA A 137 -8.17 7.47 15.54
C ALA A 137 -8.04 8.98 15.72
N ASP A 138 -8.12 9.40 16.98
CA ASP A 138 -7.89 10.77 17.41
C ASP A 138 -6.38 11.09 17.39
N PRO A 139 -5.92 12.15 16.69
CA PRO A 139 -4.50 12.47 16.58
C PRO A 139 -3.92 13.03 17.88
N GLY A 140 -4.75 13.56 18.79
CA GLY A 140 -4.35 14.12 20.07
C GLY A 140 -4.05 13.05 21.14
N THR A 141 -4.84 11.98 21.14
CA THR A 141 -4.87 10.94 22.18
C THR A 141 -4.46 9.56 21.65
N LEU A 142 -4.38 9.40 20.33
CA LEU A 142 -4.12 8.13 19.63
C LEU A 142 -5.13 7.03 19.94
N ARG A 143 -6.34 7.44 20.36
CA ARG A 143 -7.43 6.52 20.68
C ARG A 143 -8.32 6.29 19.48
N TRP A 144 -8.73 5.04 19.32
CA TRP A 144 -9.78 4.66 18.39
C TRP A 144 -11.07 5.46 18.61
N ARG A 145 -11.70 5.86 17.52
CA ARG A 145 -13.02 6.50 17.50
C ARG A 145 -14.08 5.54 16.94
N TYR A 146 -13.89 5.09 15.71
CA TYR A 146 -14.81 4.20 14.99
C TYR A 146 -14.08 3.53 13.81
N TYR A 147 -14.78 2.70 13.04
CA TYR A 147 -14.31 2.25 11.72
C TYR A 147 -15.46 2.23 10.72
N VAL A 148 -15.09 2.28 9.44
CA VAL A 148 -15.99 2.09 8.31
C VAL A 148 -15.58 0.81 7.60
N ARG A 149 -16.53 -0.11 7.47
CA ARG A 149 -16.37 -1.30 6.65
C ARG A 149 -16.70 -0.98 5.21
N LEU A 150 -15.77 -1.28 4.31
CA LEU A 150 -15.96 -1.07 2.88
C LEU A 150 -16.70 -2.26 2.27
N ASP A 151 -17.38 -2.03 1.14
CA ASP A 151 -18.05 -3.12 0.42
C ASP A 151 -16.99 -4.13 -0.07
N PRO A 152 -16.99 -5.38 0.42
CA PRO A 152 -16.01 -6.38 0.02
C PRO A 152 -16.14 -6.80 -1.45
N GLY A 153 -17.27 -6.50 -2.12
CA GLY A 153 -17.43 -6.67 -3.56
C GLY A 153 -16.61 -5.67 -4.39
N GLU A 154 -16.29 -4.52 -3.81
CA GLU A 154 -15.49 -3.47 -4.46
C GLU A 154 -14.07 -3.40 -3.90
N ILE A 155 -13.92 -3.45 -2.58
CA ILE A 155 -12.63 -3.31 -1.87
C ILE A 155 -12.48 -4.49 -0.87
N PRO A 156 -11.98 -5.65 -1.33
CA PRO A 156 -11.85 -6.84 -0.49
C PRO A 156 -10.66 -6.77 0.49
N LYS A 157 -9.82 -5.73 0.40
CA LYS A 157 -8.64 -5.49 1.23
C LYS A 157 -8.21 -4.03 1.15
N VAL A 158 -7.73 -3.45 2.25
CA VAL A 158 -7.06 -2.13 2.28
C VAL A 158 -5.71 -2.30 2.98
N MET A 159 -4.61 -2.00 2.29
CA MET A 159 -3.24 -2.04 2.87
C MET A 159 -2.65 -0.66 3.12
N TRP A 160 -3.26 0.36 2.53
CA TRP A 160 -2.84 1.74 2.61
C TRP A 160 -4.06 2.58 2.23
N ASN A 161 -4.10 3.81 2.69
CA ASN A 161 -5.05 4.79 2.16
C ASN A 161 -4.36 6.14 2.04
N GLU A 162 -4.88 7.02 1.19
CA GLU A 162 -4.38 8.39 1.11
C GLU A 162 -5.51 9.38 0.84
N VAL A 163 -5.49 10.52 1.51
CA VAL A 163 -6.52 11.55 1.36
C VAL A 163 -6.17 12.44 0.16
N SER A 164 -7.15 12.68 -0.70
CA SER A 164 -7.01 13.61 -1.83
C SER A 164 -6.70 15.04 -1.35
N PRO A 165 -6.02 15.88 -2.16
CA PRO A 165 -5.62 17.23 -1.74
C PRO A 165 -6.77 18.16 -1.32
N ASP A 166 -7.98 17.93 -1.82
CA ASP A 166 -9.20 18.68 -1.46
C ASP A 166 -9.97 18.05 -0.28
N GLY A 167 -9.46 16.95 0.26
CA GLY A 167 -10.06 16.20 1.37
C GLY A 167 -11.37 15.51 1.03
N GLN A 168 -11.76 15.43 -0.24
CA GLN A 168 -13.08 14.91 -0.63
C GLN A 168 -13.12 13.40 -0.81
N LEU A 169 -11.98 12.81 -1.16
CA LEU A 169 -11.83 11.40 -1.50
C LEU A 169 -10.72 10.73 -0.70
N ILE A 170 -10.92 9.45 -0.42
CA ILE A 170 -9.89 8.53 0.08
C ILE A 170 -9.50 7.58 -1.04
N TRP A 171 -8.21 7.50 -1.34
CA TRP A 171 -7.63 6.60 -2.32
C TRP A 171 -7.14 5.32 -1.65
N THR A 172 -7.31 4.18 -2.32
CA THR A 172 -6.67 2.91 -1.96
C THR A 172 -6.53 1.99 -3.17
N SER A 173 -5.87 0.85 -3.00
CA SER A 173 -5.82 -0.22 -3.99
C SER A 173 -7.06 -1.12 -3.94
N SER A 174 -7.57 -1.54 -5.09
CA SER A 174 -8.45 -2.70 -5.20
C SER A 174 -8.04 -3.58 -6.38
N GLY A 175 -7.60 -4.81 -6.09
CA GLY A 175 -7.04 -5.70 -7.11
C GLY A 175 -5.83 -5.07 -7.80
N ASN A 176 -5.94 -4.86 -9.11
CA ASN A 176 -4.91 -4.21 -9.93
C ASN A 176 -5.15 -2.71 -10.13
N ASP A 177 -6.21 -2.16 -9.54
CA ASP A 177 -6.68 -0.80 -9.78
C ASP A 177 -6.50 0.09 -8.55
N LEU A 178 -6.52 1.40 -8.79
CA LEU A 178 -6.65 2.42 -7.76
C LEU A 178 -8.10 2.90 -7.73
N LEU A 179 -8.70 2.91 -6.54
CA LEU A 179 -10.05 3.40 -6.32
C LEU A 179 -10.03 4.61 -5.39
N ALA A 180 -10.95 5.54 -5.65
CA ALA A 180 -11.21 6.70 -4.82
C ALA A 180 -12.70 6.74 -4.48
N TYR A 181 -13.04 7.02 -3.22
CA TYR A 181 -14.40 7.07 -2.71
C TYR A 181 -14.55 8.16 -1.64
#